data_AF-A0A327ZMA2-F1
#
_entry.id   AF-A0A327ZMA2-F1
#
_cell.length_a   1.000
_cell.length_b   1.000
_cell.length_c   1.000
_cell.angle_alpha   90.00
_cell.angle_beta   90.00
_cell.angle_gamma   90.00
#
_symmetry.space_group_name_H-M   'P 1'
#
loop_
_entity.id
_entity.type
_entity.pdbx_description
1 polymer ?
#
loop_
_entity_poly.entity_id
_entity_poly.type
_entity_poly.pdbx_seq_one_letter_code
_entity_poly.pdbx_strand_id
1 'polypeptide(L)'
;MNRVRPGSIKLTVYLVFTSGRGGALNRTTFNRLSWHPAIAAAGLEQVRANGMHALRHLFASTLLDAGENIRAISEWLGHSDPAFTLRVYTHLMQSSQGRARTALDQMLHELMARPWPQGRDDQ
;
A
#
# COMPACT_ATOMS: atom_id res chain seq x y z
N MET A 1 12.93 -7.31 23.28
CA MET A 1 12.09 -7.22 24.51
C MET A 1 10.87 -6.35 24.21
N ASN A 2 9.66 -6.90 24.27
CA ASN A 2 8.43 -6.10 24.19
C ASN A 2 8.20 -5.41 25.52
N ARG A 3 8.21 -4.08 25.53
CA ARG A 3 7.90 -3.28 26.71
C ARG A 3 6.37 -3.24 26.87
N VAL A 4 5.85 -4.02 27.80
CA VAL A 4 4.42 -4.01 28.16
C VAL A 4 4.13 -2.69 28.88
N ARG A 5 3.14 -1.92 28.41
CA ARG A 5 2.73 -0.67 29.08
C ARG A 5 2.08 -1.03 30.43
N PRO A 6 2.43 -0.35 31.55
CA PRO A 6 1.75 -0.58 32.82
C PRO A 6 0.24 -0.39 32.67
N GLY A 7 -0.56 -1.37 33.10
CA GLY A 7 -2.03 -1.34 32.99
C GLY A 7 -2.63 -1.97 31.72
N SER A 8 -1.83 -2.57 30.84
CA SER A 8 -2.37 -3.29 29.67
C SER A 8 -2.97 -4.64 30.07
N ILE A 9 -4.25 -4.85 29.72
CA ILE A 9 -4.95 -6.12 29.91
C ILE A 9 -4.29 -7.16 29.01
N LYS A 10 -3.93 -8.32 29.56
CA LYS A 10 -3.48 -9.46 28.77
C LYS A 10 -4.68 -10.02 28.02
N LEU A 11 -4.63 -9.96 26.69
CA LEU A 11 -5.65 -10.55 25.82
C LEU A 11 -5.15 -11.91 25.31
N THR A 12 -6.03 -12.91 25.35
CA THR A 12 -5.83 -14.18 24.65
C THR A 12 -6.44 -14.04 23.27
N VAL A 13 -5.63 -14.18 22.23
CA VAL A 13 -6.07 -14.08 20.83
C VAL A 13 -5.78 -15.40 20.11
N TYR A 14 -6.66 -15.79 19.19
CA TYR A 14 -6.35 -16.88 18.27
C TYR A 14 -5.32 -16.42 17.25
N LEU A 15 -4.25 -17.20 17.12
CA LEU A 15 -3.18 -16.94 16.18
C LEU A 15 -3.52 -17.60 14.84
N VAL A 16 -3.54 -16.81 13.76
CA VAL A 16 -3.72 -17.34 12.40
C VAL A 16 -2.50 -18.14 11.95
N PHE A 17 -1.30 -17.70 12.35
CA PHE A 17 -0.04 -18.39 12.06
C PHE A 17 0.67 -18.78 13.34
N THR A 18 0.92 -20.08 13.48
CA THR A 18 1.55 -20.67 14.66
C THR A 18 2.83 -21.42 14.28
N SER A 19 3.73 -21.52 15.24
CA SER A 19 4.83 -22.48 15.18
C SER A 19 4.32 -23.91 15.43
N GLY A 20 5.13 -24.93 15.17
CA GLY A 20 4.77 -26.32 15.46
C GLY A 20 4.50 -26.62 16.95
N ARG A 21 4.76 -25.66 17.86
CA ARG A 21 4.42 -25.74 19.29
C ARG A 21 3.16 -24.94 19.66
N GLY A 22 2.40 -24.45 18.67
CA GLY A 22 1.18 -23.67 18.88
C GLY A 22 1.40 -22.20 19.30
N GLY A 23 2.63 -21.79 19.61
CA GLY A 23 2.96 -20.40 19.93
C GLY A 23 3.17 -19.52 18.68
N ALA A 24 3.27 -18.20 18.87
CA ALA A 24 3.52 -17.25 17.79
C ALA A 24 4.78 -17.57 16.98
N LEU A 25 4.73 -17.32 15.67
CA LEU A 25 5.90 -17.47 14.81
C LEU A 25 7.02 -16.53 15.24
N ASN A 26 8.20 -17.10 15.47
CA ASN A 26 9.40 -16.33 15.74
C ASN A 26 10.00 -15.82 14.43
N ARG A 27 10.20 -14.51 14.30
CA ARG A 27 10.76 -13.87 13.09
C ARG A 27 12.07 -14.49 12.62
N THR A 28 13.03 -14.72 13.52
CA THR A 28 14.34 -15.27 13.17
C THR A 28 14.21 -16.69 12.63
N THR A 29 13.35 -17.49 13.26
CA THR A 29 13.08 -18.86 12.83
C THR A 29 12.38 -18.89 11.48
N PHE A 30 11.34 -18.09 11.29
CA PHE A 30 10.63 -17.96 10.02
C PHE A 30 11.57 -17.49 8.90
N ASN A 31 12.41 -16.49 9.16
CA ASN A 31 13.37 -16.01 8.17
C ASN A 31 14.32 -17.12 7.73
N ARG A 32 14.92 -17.83 8.69
CA ARG A 32 15.89 -18.89 8.40
C ARG A 32 15.27 -20.11 7.72
N LEU A 33 14.10 -20.55 8.16
CA LEU A 33 13.50 -21.82 7.73
C LEU A 33 12.55 -21.69 6.54
N SER A 34 12.00 -20.50 6.29
CA SER A 34 10.98 -20.30 5.26
C SER A 34 11.37 -19.19 4.29
N TRP A 35 11.71 -18.00 4.78
CA TRP A 35 11.98 -16.86 3.90
C TRP A 35 13.27 -17.01 3.08
N HIS A 36 14.39 -17.31 3.71
CA HIS A 36 15.68 -17.42 3.03
C HIS A 36 15.69 -18.55 1.99
N PRO A 37 15.13 -19.75 2.28
CA PRO A 37 14.93 -20.78 1.26
C PRO A 37 14.05 -20.31 0.09
N ALA A 38 12.97 -19.55 0.35
CA ALA A 38 12.12 -19.02 -0.71
C ALA A 38 12.86 -17.99 -1.60
N ILE A 39 13.67 -17.11 -1.00
CA ILE A 39 14.52 -16.17 -1.72
C ILE A 39 15.55 -16.90 -2.59
N ALA A 40 16.19 -17.94 -2.05
CA ALA A 40 17.13 -18.76 -2.81
C ALA A 40 16.45 -19.52 -3.97
N ALA A 41 15.26 -20.09 -3.73
CA ALA A 41 14.47 -20.78 -4.74
C ALA A 41 14.00 -19.83 -5.86
N ALA A 42 13.80 -18.55 -5.55
CA ALA A 42 13.50 -17.51 -6.52
C ALA A 42 14.73 -16.99 -7.29
N GLY A 43 15.94 -17.52 -7.00
CA GLY A 43 17.19 -17.07 -7.63
C GLY A 43 17.64 -15.67 -7.19
N LEU A 44 17.17 -15.20 -6.03
CA LEU A 44 17.46 -13.86 -5.52
C LEU A 44 18.54 -13.90 -4.43
N GLU A 45 19.34 -12.84 -4.34
CA GLU A 45 20.33 -12.69 -3.27
C GLU A 45 19.66 -12.43 -1.91
N GLN A 46 20.26 -12.97 -0.85
CA GLN A 46 19.80 -12.78 0.54
C GLN A 46 20.26 -11.42 1.11
N VAL A 47 19.90 -10.33 0.43
CA VAL A 47 20.18 -8.96 0.86
C VAL A 47 18.96 -8.32 1.53
N ARG A 48 19.19 -7.25 2.30
CA ARG A 48 18.11 -6.52 3.00
C ARG A 48 17.01 -6.05 2.05
N ALA A 49 17.36 -5.69 0.81
CA ALA A 49 16.44 -5.26 -0.23
C ALA A 49 15.41 -6.35 -0.61
N ASN A 50 15.75 -7.64 -0.45
CA ASN A 50 14.89 -8.79 -0.74
C ASN A 50 14.24 -9.37 0.54
N GLY A 51 14.26 -8.63 1.65
CA GLY A 51 13.57 -9.04 2.87
C GLY A 51 12.05 -8.91 2.77
N MET A 52 11.31 -9.38 3.79
CA MET A 52 9.84 -9.26 3.86
C MET A 52 9.29 -7.84 3.64
N HIS A 53 10.06 -6.79 3.94
CA HIS A 53 9.65 -5.41 3.66
C HIS A 53 9.55 -5.10 2.16
N ALA A 54 10.28 -5.82 1.31
CA ALA A 54 10.19 -5.71 -0.14
C ALA A 54 8.76 -5.96 -0.63
N LEU A 55 8.07 -6.95 -0.05
CA LEU A 55 6.66 -7.24 -0.38
C LEU A 55 5.74 -6.08 -0.02
N ARG A 56 6.00 -5.42 1.13
CA ARG A 56 5.26 -4.22 1.54
C ARG A 56 5.51 -3.05 0.59
N HIS A 57 6.76 -2.88 0.15
CA HIS A 57 7.09 -1.87 -0.85
C HIS A 57 6.44 -2.15 -2.19
N LEU A 58 6.47 -3.40 -2.66
CA LEU A 58 5.78 -3.85 -3.87
C LEU A 58 4.30 -3.47 -3.80
N PHE A 59 3.58 -3.93 -2.76
CA PHE A 59 2.17 -3.62 -2.56
C PHE A 59 1.86 -2.12 -2.64
N ALA A 60 2.60 -1.29 -1.88
CA ALA A 60 2.37 0.15 -1.86
C ALA A 60 2.66 0.81 -3.21
N SER A 61 3.78 0.43 -3.85
CA SER A 61 4.19 0.99 -5.13
C SER A 61 3.23 0.64 -6.26
N THR A 62 2.76 -0.61 -6.34
CA THR A 62 1.81 -1.06 -7.36
C THR A 62 0.48 -0.31 -7.24
N LEU A 63 -0.03 -0.12 -6.02
CA LEU A 63 -1.28 0.62 -5.83
C LEU A 63 -1.12 2.11 -6.16
N LEU A 64 -0.01 2.72 -5.79
CA LEU A 64 0.27 4.12 -6.14
C LEU A 64 0.40 4.33 -7.66
N ASP A 65 1.06 3.39 -8.34
CA ASP A 65 1.20 3.43 -9.80
C ASP A 65 -0.16 3.27 -10.49
N ALA A 66 -1.04 2.42 -9.96
CA ALA A 66 -2.44 2.29 -10.39
C ALA A 66 -3.29 3.55 -10.10
N GLY A 67 -2.76 4.54 -9.37
CA GLY A 67 -3.45 5.79 -9.06
C GLY A 67 -4.37 5.71 -7.84
N GLU A 68 -4.18 4.72 -6.97
CA GLU A 68 -4.99 4.58 -5.77
C GLU A 68 -4.81 5.72 -4.77
N ASN A 69 -5.83 5.90 -3.92
CA ASN A 69 -5.82 6.96 -2.94
C ASN A 69 -4.76 6.71 -1.85
N ILE A 70 -3.82 7.66 -1.70
CA ILE A 70 -2.76 7.58 -0.69
C ILE A 70 -3.28 7.37 0.74
N ARG A 71 -4.45 7.93 1.09
CA ARG A 71 -5.09 7.70 2.39
C ARG A 71 -5.49 6.24 2.56
N ALA A 72 -6.16 5.65 1.57
CA ALA A 72 -6.58 4.24 1.62
C ALA A 72 -5.37 3.31 1.73
N ILE A 73 -4.33 3.55 0.92
CA ILE A 73 -3.07 2.81 0.99
C ILE A 73 -2.45 2.92 2.38
N SER A 74 -2.43 4.13 2.96
CA SER A 74 -1.88 4.37 4.30
C SER A 74 -2.63 3.58 5.38
N GLU A 75 -3.96 3.54 5.30
CA GLU A 75 -4.82 2.81 6.22
C GLU A 75 -4.57 1.30 6.12
N TRP A 76 -4.50 0.73 4.90
CA TRP A 76 -4.18 -0.70 4.70
C TRP A 76 -2.78 -1.06 5.17
N LEU A 77 -1.83 -0.13 5.01
CA LEU A 77 -0.48 -0.29 5.54
C LEU A 77 -0.45 -0.13 7.07
N GLY A 78 -1.47 0.44 7.70
CA GLY A 78 -1.49 0.75 9.13
C GLY A 78 -0.59 1.91 9.51
N HIS A 79 -0.34 2.84 8.58
CA HIS A 79 0.35 4.10 8.88
C HIS A 79 -0.62 5.08 9.53
N SER A 80 -0.25 5.61 10.69
CA SER A 80 -1.06 6.61 11.42
C SER A 80 -1.12 7.97 10.72
N ASP A 81 -0.17 8.25 9.82
CA ASP A 81 -0.05 9.50 9.08
C ASP A 81 0.10 9.20 7.57
N PRO A 82 -0.89 9.57 6.73
CA PRO A 82 -0.76 9.41 5.28
C PRO A 82 0.41 10.16 4.65
N ALA A 83 0.87 11.27 5.25
CA ALA A 83 2.04 11.98 4.77
C ALA A 83 3.32 11.14 4.95
N PHE A 84 3.38 10.24 5.93
CA PHE A 84 4.46 9.26 6.04
C PHE A 84 4.48 8.33 4.83
N THR A 85 3.33 7.75 4.44
CA THR A 85 3.23 6.90 3.25
C THR A 85 3.66 7.65 2.00
N LEU A 86 3.17 8.88 1.82
CA LEU A 86 3.53 9.69 0.66
C LEU A 86 5.04 9.93 0.61
N ARG A 87 5.65 10.36 1.71
CA ARG A 87 7.12 10.58 1.76
C ARG A 87 7.92 9.32 1.44
N VAL A 88 7.47 8.16 1.91
CA VAL A 88 8.17 6.88 1.68
C VAL A 88 8.10 6.47 0.20
N TYR A 89 6.99 6.71 -0.48
CA TYR A 89 6.73 6.15 -1.81
C TYR A 89 6.63 7.17 -2.96
N THR A 90 6.75 8.47 -2.68
CA THR A 90 6.62 9.54 -3.69
C THR A 90 7.62 9.38 -4.85
N HIS A 91 8.81 8.86 -4.58
CA HIS A 91 9.85 8.62 -5.58
C HIS A 91 9.48 7.55 -6.61
N LEU A 92 8.43 6.75 -6.36
CA LEU A 92 7.90 5.74 -7.26
C LEU A 92 6.71 6.25 -8.08
N MET A 93 6.18 7.43 -7.75
CA MET A 93 5.08 8.01 -8.51
C MET A 93 5.61 8.54 -9.84
N GLN A 94 5.17 7.94 -10.95
CA GLN A 94 5.40 8.51 -12.27
C GLN A 94 4.79 9.90 -12.37
N SER A 95 5.41 10.79 -13.15
CA SER A 95 4.91 12.15 -13.32
C SER A 95 3.45 12.12 -13.78
N SER A 96 2.54 12.68 -12.99
CA SER A 96 1.11 12.68 -13.28
C SER A 96 0.71 13.69 -14.35
N GLN A 97 1.67 14.47 -14.89
CA GLN A 97 1.36 15.57 -15.80
C GLN A 97 0.59 15.12 -17.05
N GLY A 98 0.92 13.95 -17.61
CA GLY A 98 0.18 13.40 -18.76
C GLY A 98 -1.26 13.07 -18.41
N ARG A 99 -1.48 12.30 -17.34
CA ARG A 99 -2.83 11.92 -16.87
C ARG A 99 -3.68 13.15 -16.50
N ALA A 100 -3.08 14.14 -15.85
CA ALA A 100 -3.77 15.37 -15.48
C ALA A 100 -4.22 16.17 -16.71
N ARG A 101 -3.36 16.28 -17.75
CA ARG A 101 -3.72 16.91 -19.02
C ARG A 101 -4.87 16.16 -19.70
N THR A 102 -4.74 14.84 -19.86
CA THR A 102 -5.79 14.02 -20.48
C THR A 102 -7.13 14.14 -19.76
N ALA A 103 -7.14 14.16 -18.43
CA ALA A 103 -8.37 14.31 -17.64
C ALA A 103 -9.03 15.69 -17.86
N LEU A 104 -8.23 16.77 -17.92
CA LEU A 104 -8.75 18.10 -18.20
C LEU A 104 -9.27 18.22 -19.64
N ASP A 105 -8.56 17.66 -20.61
CA ASP A 105 -8.97 17.66 -22.02
C ASP A 105 -10.30 16.91 -22.21
N GLN A 106 -10.47 15.76 -21.54
CA GLN A 106 -11.72 15.00 -21.54
C GLN A 106 -12.88 15.79 -20.93
N MET A 107 -12.68 16.37 -19.74
CA MET A 107 -13.69 17.20 -19.08
C MET A 107 -14.12 18.39 -19.97
N LEU A 108 -13.15 19.07 -20.59
CA LEU A 108 -13.43 20.20 -21.47
C LEU A 108 -14.20 19.75 -22.71
N HIS A 109 -13.80 18.64 -23.33
CA HIS A 109 -14.49 18.08 -24.48
C HIS A 109 -15.94 17.73 -24.15
N GLU A 110 -16.21 17.10 -23.01
CA GLU A 110 -17.57 16.79 -22.55
C GLU A 110 -18.41 18.05 -22.33
N LEU A 111 -17.85 19.09 -21.71
CA LEU A 111 -18.53 20.36 -21.50
C LEU A 111 -18.86 21.08 -22.82
N MET A 112 -17.94 21.05 -23.78
CA MET A 112 -18.14 21.67 -25.10
C MET A 112 -19.08 20.86 -26.01
N ALA A 113 -19.10 19.53 -25.86
CA ALA A 113 -20.00 18.65 -26.60
C ALA A 113 -21.44 18.68 -26.06
N ARG A 114 -21.66 19.21 -24.85
CA ARG A 114 -22.98 19.36 -24.26
C ARG A 114 -23.72 20.50 -24.98
N PRO A 115 -24.85 20.23 -25.67
CA PRO A 115 -25.62 21.26 -26.32
C PRO A 115 -26.03 22.33 -25.31
N TRP A 116 -25.96 23.60 -25.71
CA TRP A 116 -26.58 24.68 -24.94
C TRP A 116 -28.04 24.31 -24.66
N PRO A 117 -28.56 24.48 -23.42
CA PRO A 117 -29.95 24.21 -23.14
C PRO A 117 -30.81 25.11 -24.03
N GLN A 118 -31.53 24.52 -24.98
CA GLN A 118 -32.42 25.26 -25.86
C GLN A 118 -33.59 25.81 -25.02
N GLY A 119 -33.59 27.13 -24.78
CA GLY A 119 -34.75 27.96 -24.44
C GLY A 119 -35.54 27.63 -23.16
N ARG A 120 -35.51 28.55 -22.19
CA ARG A 120 -36.67 28.88 -21.34
C ARG A 120 -37.03 30.35 -21.50
N ASP A 121 -37.01 30.85 -22.73
CA ASP A 121 -37.35 32.24 -23.03
C ASP A 121 -38.42 32.28 -24.12
N ASP A 122 -39.70 32.13 -23.74
CA ASP A 122 -40.92 32.65 -24.42
C ASP A 122 -42.23 31.81 -24.22
N GLN A 123 -42.85 31.97 -23.04
CA GLN A 123 -44.32 31.98 -22.87
C GLN A 123 -44.69 33.07 -21.86
#